data_AF-A0A815RKK4-F1
#
_entry.id   AF-A0A815RKK4-F1
#
_cell.length_a   1.000
_cell.length_b   1.000
_cell.length_c   1.000
_cell.angle_alpha   90.00
_cell.angle_beta   90.00
_cell.angle_gamma   90.00
#
_symmetry.space_group_name_H-M   'P 1'
#
loop_
_entity.id
_entity.type
_entity.pdbx_description
1 polymer ?
#
loop_
_entity_poly.entity_id
_entity_poly.type
_entity_poly.pdbx_seq_one_letter_code
_entity_poly.pdbx_strand_id
1 'polypeptide(L)'
;MFAWLIVFASIDRYLSSSRDARRRQFCATKTVRRAICILGIIVCLSYSQALYCYEANLPIASSPCYAKSDQCRVFNDWFFLVFYNLTPPVIMLIFGALTLKNLRHAQQRQIQAVSSTTMDRSIRYRKRDFQLIIMLLTQVILFTITILPHSAQRIYSTLTSNFVKTSLTIATDNLWYQSAVILTSLPTSITFYLCILSTKRFREELCIITQLVYRKMKY
;
A
#
# COMPACT_ATOMS: atom_id res chain seq x y z
N MET A 1 -3.49 -3.71 -4.95
CA MET A 1 -3.95 -2.38 -5.41
C MET A 1 -3.57 -1.24 -4.46
N PHE A 2 -3.94 -1.31 -3.17
CA PHE A 2 -3.77 -0.18 -2.24
C PHE A 2 -2.32 0.31 -2.06
N ALA A 3 -1.35 -0.61 -1.90
CA ALA A 3 0.06 -0.26 -1.76
C ALA A 3 0.60 0.55 -2.96
N TRP A 4 0.13 0.25 -4.17
CA TRP A 4 0.52 0.96 -5.39
C TRP A 4 0.02 2.41 -5.43
N LEU A 5 -1.19 2.69 -4.93
CA LEU A 5 -1.69 4.08 -4.83
C LEU A 5 -0.80 4.93 -3.93
N ILE A 6 -0.29 4.30 -2.88
CA ILE A 6 0.56 4.98 -1.91
C ILE A 6 1.99 5.15 -2.46
N VAL A 7 2.49 4.21 -3.28
CA VAL A 7 3.70 4.38 -4.08
C VAL A 7 3.56 5.63 -4.96
N PHE A 8 2.46 5.78 -5.69
CA PHE A 8 2.22 6.98 -6.50
C PHE A 8 2.15 8.25 -5.67
N ALA A 9 1.53 8.22 -4.49
CA ALA A 9 1.54 9.37 -3.58
C ALA A 9 2.96 9.74 -3.12
N SER A 10 3.85 8.75 -2.97
CA SER A 10 5.25 8.97 -2.60
C SER A 10 6.05 9.58 -3.77
N ILE A 11 5.80 9.11 -4.99
CA ILE A 11 6.39 9.65 -6.22
C ILE A 11 5.93 11.10 -6.46
N ASP A 12 4.62 11.36 -6.31
CA ASP A 12 4.05 12.71 -6.44
C ASP A 12 4.71 13.70 -5.47
N ARG A 13 4.89 13.29 -4.21
CA ARG A 13 5.60 14.11 -3.23
C ARG A 13 7.07 14.32 -3.57
N TYR A 14 7.77 13.31 -4.08
CA TYR A 14 9.14 13.46 -4.54
C TYR A 14 9.24 14.49 -5.67
N LEU A 15 8.34 14.40 -6.67
CA LEU A 15 8.29 15.32 -7.80
C LEU A 15 7.97 16.75 -7.36
N SER A 16 7.02 16.92 -6.44
CA SER A 16 6.65 18.22 -5.85
C SER A 16 7.79 18.85 -5.03
N SER A 17 8.55 18.00 -4.32
CA SER A 17 9.75 18.37 -3.55
C SER A 17 10.96 18.65 -4.44
N SER A 18 10.94 18.25 -5.72
CA SER A 18 12.06 18.47 -6.62
C SER A 18 12.18 19.94 -7.01
N ARG A 19 13.43 20.39 -7.19
CA ARG A 19 13.75 21.80 -7.53
C ARG A 19 13.55 22.11 -9.01
N ASP A 20 13.48 21.07 -9.83
CA ASP A 20 13.38 21.19 -11.28
C ASP A 20 11.92 21.47 -11.69
N ALA A 21 11.70 22.62 -12.33
CA ALA A 21 10.40 23.04 -12.82
C ALA A 21 9.79 22.03 -13.81
N ARG A 22 10.63 21.35 -14.60
CA ARG A 22 10.20 20.31 -15.54
C ARG A 22 9.68 19.08 -14.80
N ARG A 23 10.27 18.72 -13.65
CA ARG A 23 9.79 17.61 -12.79
C ARG A 23 8.52 17.98 -12.04
N ARG A 24 8.34 19.24 -11.65
CA ARG A 24 7.08 19.73 -11.06
C ARG A 24 5.90 19.71 -12.04
N GLN A 25 6.16 19.90 -13.33
CA GLN A 25 5.11 19.83 -14.36
C GLN A 25 4.51 18.42 -14.49
N PHE A 26 5.24 17.37 -14.09
CA PHE A 26 4.70 15.99 -14.02
C PHE A 26 3.66 15.79 -12.91
N CYS A 27 3.60 16.66 -11.89
CA CYS A 27 2.52 16.67 -10.88
C CYS A 27 1.24 17.35 -11.38
N ALA A 28 1.15 17.72 -12.67
CA ALA A 28 -0.08 18.27 -13.22
C ALA A 28 -1.23 17.26 -13.05
N THR A 29 -2.42 17.76 -12.69
CA THR A 29 -3.63 16.95 -12.42
C THR A 29 -3.98 16.01 -13.58
N LYS A 30 -3.67 16.42 -14.82
CA LYS A 30 -3.84 15.62 -16.03
C LYS A 30 -2.93 14.38 -16.06
N THR A 31 -1.67 14.52 -15.62
CA THR A 31 -0.69 13.43 -15.58
C THR A 31 -1.01 12.45 -14.46
N VAL A 32 -1.39 12.95 -13.28
CA VAL A 32 -1.83 12.10 -12.15
C VAL A 32 -3.04 11.27 -12.54
N ARG A 33 -4.04 11.88 -13.21
CA ARG A 33 -5.22 11.15 -13.70
C ARG A 33 -4.85 10.05 -14.70
N ARG A 34 -3.97 10.34 -15.67
CA ARG A 34 -3.46 9.33 -16.62
C ARG A 34 -2.73 8.20 -15.91
N ALA A 35 -1.88 8.50 -14.93
CA ALA A 35 -1.16 7.49 -14.16
C ALA A 35 -2.10 6.57 -13.37
N ILE A 36 -3.15 7.12 -12.75
CA ILE A 36 -4.18 6.33 -12.05
C ILE A 36 -4.94 5.42 -13.03
N CYS A 37 -5.32 5.92 -14.20
CA CYS A 37 -5.99 5.10 -15.22
C CYS A 37 -5.09 3.96 -15.71
N ILE A 38 -3.82 4.25 -16.03
CA ILE A 38 -2.85 3.24 -16.46
C ILE A 38 -2.65 2.19 -15.35
N LEU A 39 -2.51 2.61 -14.09
CA LEU A 39 -2.41 1.68 -12.98
C LEU A 39 -3.66 0.80 -12.86
N GLY A 40 -4.85 1.37 -13.01
CA GLY A 40 -6.11 0.62 -13.00
C GLY A 40 -6.11 -0.47 -14.05
N ILE A 41 -5.69 -0.14 -15.29
CA ILE A 41 -5.57 -1.11 -16.39
C ILE A 41 -4.55 -2.20 -16.05
N ILE A 42 -3.35 -1.84 -15.57
CA ILE A 42 -2.30 -2.80 -15.17
C ILE A 42 -2.83 -3.74 -14.08
N VAL A 43 -3.55 -3.21 -13.08
CA VAL A 43 -4.14 -4.03 -12.02
C VAL A 43 -5.21 -4.97 -12.58
N CYS A 44 -6.12 -4.49 -13.43
CA CYS A 44 -7.14 -5.34 -14.06
C CYS A 44 -6.50 -6.47 -14.89
N LEU A 45 -5.49 -6.16 -15.70
CA LEU A 45 -4.73 -7.16 -16.46
C LEU A 45 -3.98 -8.13 -15.54
N SER A 46 -3.42 -7.64 -14.43
CA SER A 46 -2.78 -8.52 -13.45
C SER A 46 -3.78 -9.45 -12.75
N TYR A 47 -5.06 -9.09 -12.67
CA TYR A 47 -6.10 -9.97 -12.11
C TYR A 47 -6.72 -10.89 -13.16
N SER A 48 -6.58 -10.61 -14.46
CA SER A 48 -7.14 -11.48 -15.50
C SER A 48 -6.51 -12.87 -15.49
N GLN A 49 -5.27 -13.00 -15.02
CA GLN A 49 -4.64 -14.31 -14.80
C GLN A 49 -5.44 -15.18 -13.82
N ALA A 50 -6.14 -14.57 -12.85
CA ALA A 50 -6.92 -15.31 -11.87
C ALA A 50 -8.15 -15.99 -12.52
N LEU A 51 -8.70 -15.41 -13.59
CA LEU A 51 -9.81 -16.00 -14.34
C LEU A 51 -9.41 -17.30 -15.06
N TYR A 52 -8.13 -17.43 -15.42
CA TYR A 52 -7.61 -18.62 -16.09
C TYR A 52 -7.08 -19.66 -15.10
N CYS A 53 -6.42 -19.20 -14.04
CA CYS A 53 -5.69 -20.07 -13.11
C CYS A 53 -6.56 -20.69 -12.01
N TYR A 54 -7.74 -20.14 -11.73
CA TYR A 54 -8.63 -20.62 -10.67
C TYR A 54 -9.86 -21.33 -11.24
N GLU A 55 -10.20 -22.47 -10.65
CA GLU A 55 -11.39 -23.24 -11.00
C GLU A 55 -12.19 -23.53 -9.72
N ALA A 56 -13.52 -23.48 -9.83
CA ALA A 56 -14.43 -23.73 -8.74
C ALA A 56 -14.82 -25.21 -8.70
N ASN A 57 -15.06 -25.76 -7.50
CA ASN A 57 -15.53 -27.13 -7.28
C ASN A 57 -14.57 -28.24 -7.73
N LEU A 58 -13.27 -28.08 -7.48
CA LEU A 58 -12.31 -29.17 -7.65
C LEU A 58 -12.51 -30.26 -6.57
N PRO A 59 -12.79 -31.52 -6.94
CA PRO A 59 -13.10 -32.60 -5.98
C PRO A 59 -11.94 -32.97 -5.05
N ILE A 60 -10.72 -32.50 -5.34
CA ILE A 60 -9.48 -32.83 -4.62
C ILE A 60 -9.03 -31.66 -3.72
N ALA A 61 -9.64 -30.48 -3.83
CA ALA A 61 -9.19 -29.29 -3.10
C ALA A 61 -9.97 -29.09 -1.79
N SER A 62 -9.24 -28.75 -0.72
CA SER A 62 -9.79 -28.36 0.59
C SER A 62 -10.49 -26.99 0.61
N SER A 63 -10.49 -26.27 -0.52
CA SER A 63 -11.13 -24.97 -0.70
C SER A 63 -11.99 -24.98 -1.97
N PRO A 64 -13.21 -24.41 -1.95
CA PRO A 64 -14.14 -24.43 -3.08
C PRO A 64 -13.61 -23.71 -4.33
N CYS A 65 -12.62 -22.83 -4.18
CA CYS A 65 -11.84 -22.26 -5.28
C CYS A 65 -10.36 -22.57 -5.08
N TYR A 66 -9.75 -23.26 -6.05
CA TYR A 66 -8.34 -23.63 -5.98
C TYR A 66 -7.66 -23.47 -7.35
N ALA A 67 -6.32 -23.40 -7.32
CA ALA A 67 -5.54 -23.28 -8.54
C ALA A 67 -5.65 -24.59 -9.36
N LYS A 68 -5.96 -24.46 -10.65
CA LYS A 68 -6.15 -25.60 -11.56
C LYS A 68 -4.90 -26.48 -11.71
N SER A 69 -3.72 -25.88 -11.61
CA SER A 69 -2.43 -26.55 -11.80
C SER A 69 -1.41 -26.04 -10.77
N ASP A 70 -0.47 -26.91 -10.37
CA ASP A 70 0.64 -26.54 -9.50
C ASP A 70 1.50 -25.42 -10.12
N GLN A 71 1.64 -25.40 -11.45
CA GLN A 71 2.36 -24.33 -12.15
C GLN A 71 1.66 -22.97 -11.97
N CYS A 72 0.33 -22.97 -12.07
CA CYS A 72 -0.48 -21.77 -11.84
C CYS A 72 -0.38 -21.31 -10.37
N ARG A 73 -0.30 -22.25 -9.42
CA ARG A 73 -0.12 -21.96 -7.99
C ARG A 73 1.23 -21.29 -7.73
N VAL A 74 2.33 -21.89 -8.20
CA VAL A 74 3.68 -21.35 -8.04
C VAL A 74 3.80 -19.98 -8.70
N PHE A 75 3.32 -19.83 -9.93
CA PHE A 75 3.37 -18.54 -10.64
C PHE A 75 2.61 -17.45 -9.88
N ASN A 76 1.39 -17.74 -9.41
CA ASN A 76 0.57 -16.77 -8.69
C ASN A 76 1.18 -16.40 -7.31
N ASP A 77 1.75 -17.36 -6.58
CA ASP A 77 2.44 -17.12 -5.31
C ASP A 77 3.65 -16.19 -5.52
N TRP A 78 4.46 -16.48 -6.54
CA TRP A 78 5.61 -15.65 -6.90
C TRP A 78 5.21 -14.25 -7.37
N PHE A 79 4.22 -14.18 -8.25
CA PHE A 79 3.68 -12.90 -8.74
C PHE A 79 3.17 -12.07 -7.57
N PHE A 80 2.44 -12.68 -6.63
CA PHE A 80 1.92 -11.99 -5.46
C PHE A 80 3.04 -11.46 -4.56
N LEU A 81 4.05 -12.29 -4.27
CA LEU A 81 5.19 -11.91 -3.45
C LEU A 81 5.98 -10.75 -4.08
N VAL A 82 6.33 -10.84 -5.35
CA VAL A 82 7.18 -9.84 -6.00
C VAL A 82 6.40 -8.55 -6.25
N PHE A 83 5.21 -8.64 -6.86
CA PHE A 83 4.47 -7.48 -7.33
C PHE A 83 3.73 -6.74 -6.21
N TYR A 84 3.22 -7.45 -5.21
CA TYR A 84 2.43 -6.83 -4.12
C TYR A 84 3.21 -6.67 -2.82
N ASN A 85 4.13 -7.58 -2.48
CA ASN A 85 4.81 -7.55 -1.19
C ASN A 85 6.17 -6.88 -1.23
N LEU A 86 6.97 -7.12 -2.27
CA LEU A 86 8.34 -6.61 -2.32
C LEU A 86 8.46 -5.27 -3.06
N THR A 87 7.84 -5.16 -4.23
CA THR A 87 8.01 -4.01 -5.12
C THR A 87 7.51 -2.68 -4.50
N PRO A 88 6.29 -2.60 -3.93
CA PRO A 88 5.79 -1.33 -3.41
C PRO A 88 6.63 -0.77 -2.25
N PRO A 89 7.02 -1.56 -1.22
CA PRO A 89 7.94 -1.11 -0.18
C PRO A 89 9.28 -0.59 -0.68
N VAL A 90 9.91 -1.30 -1.63
CA VAL A 90 11.22 -0.89 -2.17
C VAL A 90 11.11 0.46 -2.87
N ILE A 91 10.08 0.64 -3.71
CA ILE A 91 9.86 1.91 -4.41
C ILE A 91 9.57 3.03 -3.40
N MET A 92 8.72 2.78 -2.39
CA MET A 92 8.44 3.75 -1.32
C MET A 92 9.68 4.17 -0.55
N LEU A 93 10.57 3.23 -0.21
CA LEU A 93 11.82 3.52 0.49
C LEU A 93 12.73 4.40 -0.36
N ILE A 94 12.88 4.09 -1.66
CA ILE A 94 13.70 4.86 -2.59
C ILE A 94 13.15 6.30 -2.71
N PHE A 95 11.87 6.47 -3.06
CA PHE A 95 11.28 7.79 -3.23
C PHE A 95 11.12 8.56 -1.92
N GLY A 96 10.89 7.86 -0.80
CA GLY A 96 10.88 8.45 0.54
C GLY A 96 12.25 9.01 0.93
N ALA A 97 13.32 8.24 0.71
CA ALA A 97 14.70 8.67 0.97
C ALA A 97 15.10 9.85 0.07
N LEU A 98 14.75 9.79 -1.21
CA LEU A 98 15.00 10.88 -2.17
C LEU A 98 14.24 12.17 -1.77
N THR A 99 13.00 12.04 -1.32
CA THR A 99 12.21 13.18 -0.82
C THR A 99 12.87 13.77 0.43
N LEU A 100 13.32 12.94 1.37
CA LEU A 100 14.01 13.39 2.57
C LEU A 100 15.32 14.12 2.25
N LYS A 101 16.10 13.63 1.28
CA LYS A 101 17.34 14.28 0.80
C LYS A 101 17.05 15.67 0.22
N ASN A 102 16.05 15.76 -0.67
CA ASN A 102 15.64 17.05 -1.26
C ASN A 102 15.16 18.03 -0.19
N LEU A 103 14.41 17.53 0.80
CA LEU A 103 13.92 18.33 1.91
C LEU A 103 15.09 18.87 2.75
N ARG A 104 16.05 18.02 3.15
CA ARG A 104 17.25 18.43 3.92
C ARG A 104 18.05 19.51 3.19
N HIS A 105 18.28 19.35 1.89
CA HIS A 105 18.98 20.38 1.09
C HIS A 105 18.20 21.69 0.98
N ALA A 106 16.86 21.64 0.90
CA ALA A 106 16.04 22.85 0.94
C ALA A 106 16.12 23.57 2.30
N GLN A 107 16.32 22.83 3.40
CA GLN A 107 16.45 23.37 4.77
C GLN A 107 17.73 24.20 4.90
N GLN A 108 18.86 23.64 4.48
CA GLN A 108 20.17 24.29 4.61
C GLN A 108 20.25 25.60 3.82
N ARG A 109 19.51 25.72 2.72
CA ARG A 109 19.50 26.93 1.87
C ARG A 109 18.51 28.00 2.31
N GLN A 110 17.35 27.62 2.87
CA GLN A 110 16.37 28.60 3.37
C GLN A 110 16.83 29.31 4.64
N ILE A 111 17.65 28.66 5.47
CA ILE A 111 18.27 29.31 6.65
C ILE A 111 19.15 30.50 6.24
N GLN A 112 19.66 30.53 5.00
CA GLN A 112 20.51 31.61 4.48
C GLN A 112 19.75 32.71 3.73
N ALA A 113 18.45 32.53 3.41
CA ALA A 113 17.71 33.44 2.55
C ALA A 113 16.27 33.72 3.08
N VAL A 114 16.12 34.82 3.82
CA VAL A 114 14.94 35.71 3.85
C VAL A 114 13.76 35.39 4.82
N SER A 115 13.37 36.47 5.53
CA SER A 115 12.10 36.89 6.18
C SER A 115 11.22 35.91 6.97
N SER A 116 11.00 36.26 8.24
CA SER A 116 10.27 35.53 9.29
C SER A 116 8.84 35.09 8.94
N THR A 117 8.09 35.83 8.12
CA THR A 117 6.66 35.53 7.84
C THR A 117 6.43 34.45 6.78
N THR A 118 7.32 34.27 5.80
CA THR A 118 7.23 33.16 4.82
C THR A 118 7.85 31.86 5.33
N MET A 119 8.75 31.97 6.31
CA MET A 119 9.43 30.86 6.95
C MET A 119 8.47 29.97 7.76
N ASP A 120 7.53 30.56 8.50
CA ASP A 120 6.57 29.77 9.30
C ASP A 120 5.64 28.90 8.45
N ARG A 121 5.22 29.40 7.28
CA ARG A 121 4.37 28.64 6.35
C ARG A 121 5.14 27.46 5.76
N SER A 122 6.38 27.66 5.31
CA SER A 122 7.21 26.61 4.71
C SER A 122 7.59 25.52 5.73
N ILE A 123 7.89 25.91 6.97
CA ILE A 123 8.15 24.98 8.07
C ILE A 123 6.91 24.12 8.37
N ARG A 124 5.70 24.70 8.35
CA ARG A 124 4.46 23.97 8.63
C ARG A 124 4.11 22.95 7.55
N TYR A 125 4.23 23.31 6.27
CA TYR A 125 4.04 22.36 5.16
C TYR A 125 5.04 21.21 5.24
N ARG A 126 6.29 21.52 5.57
CA ARG A 126 7.38 20.56 5.69
C ARG A 126 7.22 19.58 6.86
N LYS A 127 6.78 20.05 8.03
CA LYS A 127 6.46 19.17 9.18
C LYS A 127 5.36 18.17 8.80
N ARG A 128 4.36 18.62 8.05
CA ARG A 128 3.29 17.77 7.54
C ARG A 128 3.82 16.72 6.55
N ASP A 129 4.67 17.11 5.61
CA ASP A 129 5.24 16.17 4.63
C ASP A 129 6.13 15.12 5.31
N PHE A 130 6.89 15.52 6.33
CA PHE A 130 7.69 14.59 7.14
C PHE A 130 6.84 13.62 7.95
N GLN A 131 5.78 14.11 8.61
CA GLN A 131 4.80 13.24 9.29
C GLN A 131 4.18 12.23 8.33
N LEU A 132 3.84 12.67 7.12
CA LEU A 132 3.28 11.78 6.12
C LEU A 132 4.30 10.74 5.63
N ILE A 133 5.59 11.07 5.52
CA ILE A 133 6.64 10.08 5.19
C ILE A 133 6.82 9.07 6.33
N ILE A 134 6.83 9.52 7.59
CA ILE A 134 6.90 8.61 8.75
C ILE A 134 5.71 7.67 8.77
N MET A 135 4.49 8.19 8.55
CA MET A 135 3.29 7.36 8.44
C MET A 135 3.46 6.27 7.39
N LEU A 136 3.98 6.62 6.21
CA LEU A 136 4.22 5.68 5.12
C LEU A 136 5.23 4.60 5.50
N LEU A 137 6.34 4.98 6.14
CA LEU A 137 7.35 4.03 6.60
C LEU A 137 6.79 3.07 7.66
N THR A 138 6.04 3.59 8.63
CA THR A 138 5.34 2.77 9.64
C THR A 138 4.39 1.79 8.97
N GLN A 139 3.64 2.24 7.97
CA GLN A 139 2.73 1.40 7.22
C GLN A 139 3.47 0.28 6.45
N VAL A 140 4.62 0.59 5.83
CA VAL A 140 5.45 -0.40 5.14
C VAL A 140 6.02 -1.44 6.10
N ILE A 141 6.51 -1.03 7.27
CA ILE A 141 7.03 -1.93 8.30
C ILE A 141 5.92 -2.87 8.78
N LEU A 142 4.75 -2.33 9.13
CA LEU A 142 3.59 -3.11 9.55
C LEU A 142 3.13 -4.07 8.44
N PHE A 143 3.05 -3.60 7.20
CA PHE A 143 2.69 -4.43 6.05
C PHE A 143 3.66 -5.60 5.87
N THR A 144 4.96 -5.34 5.95
CA THR A 144 6.01 -6.37 5.83
C THR A 144 5.90 -7.41 6.94
N ILE A 145 5.85 -6.99 8.21
CA ILE A 145 5.76 -7.89 9.36
C ILE A 145 4.49 -8.75 9.30
N THR A 146 3.41 -8.19 8.78
CA THR A 146 2.10 -8.84 8.81
C THR A 146 1.87 -9.79 7.63
N ILE A 147 2.47 -9.51 6.48
CA ILE A 147 2.23 -10.27 5.24
C ILE A 147 3.35 -11.27 4.95
N LEU A 148 4.54 -11.08 5.51
CA LEU A 148 5.62 -12.04 5.40
C LEU A 148 5.27 -13.42 5.97
N PRO A 149 4.63 -13.56 7.16
CA PRO A 149 4.18 -14.85 7.68
C PRO A 149 3.19 -15.55 6.75
N HIS A 150 2.25 -14.79 6.19
CA HIS A 150 1.27 -15.31 5.23
C HIS A 150 1.92 -15.77 3.93
N SER A 151 2.87 -15.01 3.41
CA SER A 151 3.60 -15.36 2.19
C SER A 151 4.45 -16.62 2.40
N ALA A 152 5.13 -16.73 3.54
CA ALA A 152 5.89 -17.91 3.93
C ALA A 152 4.97 -19.15 4.06
N GLN A 153 3.79 -19.01 4.67
CA GLN A 153 2.82 -20.08 4.81
C GLN A 153 2.28 -20.56 3.44
N ARG A 154 2.05 -19.65 2.49
CA ARG A 154 1.64 -20.02 1.12
C ARG A 154 2.73 -20.81 0.40
N ILE A 155 3.97 -20.36 0.48
CA ILE A 155 5.11 -21.09 -0.11
C ILE A 155 5.25 -22.47 0.54
N TYR A 156 5.16 -22.56 1.87
CA TYR A 156 5.18 -23.83 2.59
C TYR A 156 4.05 -24.76 2.14
N SER A 157 2.82 -24.26 2.02
CA SER A 157 1.67 -25.02 1.50
C SER A 157 1.91 -25.50 0.06
N THR A 158 2.53 -24.66 -0.78
CA THR A 158 2.86 -24.98 -2.16
C THR A 158 3.97 -26.02 -2.27
N LEU A 159 4.96 -26.03 -1.39
CA LEU A 159 6.02 -27.03 -1.38
C LEU A 159 5.57 -28.36 -0.75
N THR A 160 4.67 -28.30 0.23
CA THR A 160 4.19 -29.48 0.96
C THR A 160 2.94 -30.12 0.35
N SER A 161 2.47 -29.67 -0.82
CA SER A 161 1.25 -30.18 -1.45
C SER A 161 1.32 -31.66 -1.84
N ASN A 162 2.52 -32.17 -2.11
CA ASN A 162 2.74 -33.51 -2.64
C ASN A 162 3.01 -34.56 -1.53
N PHE A 163 3.03 -34.14 -0.28
CA PHE A 163 3.27 -35.02 0.86
C PHE A 163 1.95 -35.48 1.47
N VAL A 164 1.86 -36.77 1.80
CA VAL A 164 0.73 -37.34 2.54
C VAL A 164 0.76 -36.78 3.98
N LYS A 165 -0.24 -35.98 4.35
CA LYS A 165 -0.35 -35.35 5.67
C LYS A 165 -1.37 -36.07 6.54
N THR A 166 -1.05 -36.22 7.83
CA THR A 166 -1.99 -36.71 8.85
C THR A 166 -3.09 -35.66 9.13
N SER A 167 -4.28 -36.10 9.53
CA SER A 167 -5.41 -35.23 9.88
C SER A 167 -5.05 -34.15 10.92
N LEU A 168 -4.24 -34.49 11.92
CA LEU A 168 -3.73 -33.56 12.93
C LEU A 168 -2.88 -32.44 12.30
N THR A 169 -1.97 -32.79 11.40
CA THR A 169 -1.08 -31.84 10.70
C THR A 169 -1.87 -30.89 9.81
N ILE A 170 -2.92 -31.39 9.14
CA ILE A 170 -3.83 -30.56 8.33
C ILE A 170 -4.57 -29.55 9.22
N ALA A 171 -5.05 -29.97 10.39
CA ALA A 171 -5.73 -29.08 11.33
C ALA A 171 -4.81 -27.96 11.84
N THR A 172 -3.56 -28.29 12.18
CA THR A 172 -2.54 -27.31 12.60
C THR A 172 -2.17 -26.34 11.47
N ASP A 173 -1.95 -26.85 10.25
CA ASP A 173 -1.65 -26.03 9.07
C ASP A 173 -2.79 -25.05 8.76
N ASN A 174 -4.04 -25.49 8.89
CA ASN A 174 -5.22 -24.65 8.70
C ASN A 174 -5.32 -23.56 9.77
N LEU A 175 -5.03 -23.88 11.04
CA LEU A 175 -5.04 -22.88 12.11
C LEU A 175 -4.03 -21.76 11.82
N TRP A 176 -2.78 -22.12 11.48
CA TRP A 176 -1.75 -21.16 11.10
C TRP A 176 -2.11 -20.35 9.88
N TYR A 177 -2.69 -20.99 8.86
CA TYR A 177 -3.19 -20.30 7.67
C TYR A 177 -4.25 -19.26 8.03
N GLN A 178 -5.27 -19.64 8.81
CA GLN A 178 -6.34 -18.71 9.21
C GLN A 178 -5.81 -17.56 10.07
N SER A 179 -4.91 -17.84 11.02
CA SER A 179 -4.26 -16.80 11.81
C SER A 179 -3.46 -15.83 10.93
N ALA A 180 -2.71 -16.34 9.96
CA ALA A 180 -1.95 -15.51 9.03
C ALA A 180 -2.87 -14.66 8.13
N VAL A 181 -3.99 -15.23 7.65
CA VAL A 181 -5.00 -14.50 6.87
C VAL A 181 -5.61 -13.37 7.68
N ILE A 182 -5.99 -13.61 8.93
CA ILE A 182 -6.49 -12.55 9.82
C ILE A 182 -5.46 -11.44 9.97
N LEU A 183 -4.18 -11.80 10.16
CA LEU A 183 -3.10 -10.83 10.21
C LEU A 183 -3.08 -9.97 8.95
N THR A 184 -3.15 -10.55 7.74
CA THR A 184 -3.14 -9.79 6.48
C THR A 184 -4.26 -8.76 6.32
N SER A 185 -5.34 -8.85 7.11
CA SER A 185 -6.42 -7.85 7.12
C SER A 185 -6.11 -6.61 7.98
N LEU A 186 -5.14 -6.68 8.88
CA LEU A 186 -4.77 -5.56 9.76
C LEU A 186 -4.20 -4.35 9.01
N PRO A 187 -3.27 -4.48 8.04
CA PRO A 187 -2.70 -3.34 7.35
C PRO A 187 -3.75 -2.51 6.59
N THR A 188 -4.79 -3.15 6.04
CA THR A 188 -5.89 -2.43 5.38
C THR A 188 -6.68 -1.59 6.36
N SER A 189 -7.00 -2.14 7.54
CA SER A 189 -7.70 -1.42 8.60
C SER A 189 -6.86 -0.29 9.18
N ILE A 190 -5.59 -0.57 9.49
CA ILE A 190 -4.66 0.42 10.03
C ILE A 190 -4.49 1.60 9.07
N THR A 191 -4.42 1.34 7.76
CA THR A 191 -4.21 2.45 6.83
C THR A 191 -5.41 3.38 6.73
N PHE A 192 -6.63 2.85 6.88
CA PHE A 192 -7.82 3.71 6.98
C PHE A 192 -7.67 4.70 8.15
N TYR A 193 -7.28 4.22 9.34
CA TYR A 193 -7.04 5.07 10.50
C TYR A 193 -5.87 6.04 10.28
N LEU A 194 -4.77 5.59 9.65
CA LEU A 194 -3.63 6.45 9.33
C LEU A 194 -3.99 7.57 8.35
N CYS A 195 -4.81 7.29 7.34
CA CYS A 195 -5.31 8.29 6.38
C CYS A 195 -6.18 9.36 7.07
N ILE A 196 -7.06 8.94 7.99
CA ILE A 196 -7.89 9.84 8.80
C ILE A 196 -7.02 10.70 9.72
N LEU A 197 -6.06 10.09 10.42
CA LEU A 197 -5.21 10.79 11.39
C LEU A 197 -4.23 11.76 10.73
N SER A 198 -3.76 11.48 9.53
CA SER A 198 -2.70 12.28 8.90
C SER A 198 -3.20 13.48 8.13
N THR A 199 -4.48 13.50 7.73
CA THR A 199 -5.03 14.58 6.91
C THR A 199 -5.93 15.47 7.76
N LYS A 200 -5.40 16.60 8.28
CA LYS A 200 -6.25 17.63 8.95
C LYS A 200 -7.47 18.02 8.10
N ARG A 201 -7.26 18.18 6.79
CA ARG A 201 -8.31 18.46 5.82
C ARG A 201 -9.39 17.37 5.78
N PHE A 202 -9.02 16.10 5.91
CA PHE A 202 -10.01 15.01 5.91
C PHE A 202 -10.80 14.96 7.23
N ARG A 203 -10.19 15.33 8.36
CA ARG A 203 -10.91 15.51 9.63
C ARG A 203 -11.88 16.70 9.59
N GLU A 204 -11.49 17.78 8.95
CA GLU A 204 -12.34 18.95 8.72
C GLU A 204 -13.55 18.57 7.84
N GLU A 205 -13.33 17.88 6.72
CA GLU A 205 -14.40 17.38 5.84
C GLU A 205 -15.30 16.33 6.52
N LEU A 206 -14.73 15.39 7.29
CA LEU A 206 -15.50 14.41 8.08
C LEU A 206 -16.37 15.09 9.13
N CYS A 207 -15.83 16.12 9.81
CA CYS A 207 -16.58 16.88 10.81
C CYS A 207 -17.74 17.63 10.16
N ILE A 208 -17.51 18.24 8.99
CA ILE A 208 -18.56 18.89 8.19
C ILE A 208 -19.63 17.87 7.77
N ILE A 209 -19.24 16.70 7.25
CA ILE A 209 -20.18 15.66 6.82
C ILE A 209 -20.98 15.12 8.00
N THR A 210 -20.35 14.83 9.14
CA THR A 210 -21.05 14.34 10.35
C THR A 210 -22.00 15.40 10.92
N GLN A 211 -21.63 16.69 10.90
CA GLN A 211 -22.55 17.77 11.26
C GLN A 211 -23.74 17.88 10.30
N LEU A 212 -23.53 17.66 9.00
CA LEU A 212 -24.60 17.66 7.99
C LEU A 212 -25.55 16.46 8.17
N VAL A 213 -25.03 15.27 8.42
CA VAL A 213 -25.84 14.06 8.70
C VAL A 213 -26.62 14.22 10.00
N TYR A 214 -25.99 14.74 11.06
CA TYR A 214 -26.66 15.00 12.32
C TYR A 214 -27.78 16.04 12.19
N ARG A 215 -27.58 17.10 11.39
CA ARG A 215 -28.66 18.06 11.06
C ARG A 215 -29.79 17.41 10.28
N LYS A 216 -29.49 16.52 9.33
CA LYS A 216 -30.50 15.82 8.52
C LYS A 216 -31.34 14.81 9.31
N MET A 217 -30.80 14.22 10.39
CA MET A 217 -31.55 13.32 11.27
C MET A 217 -32.41 14.06 12.31
N LYS A 218 -32.27 15.39 12.43
CA LYS A 218 -33.03 16.21 13.37
C LYS A 218 -34.28 16.86 12.75
N TYR A 219 -34.47 16.69 11.44
CA TYR A 219 -35.67 17.05 10.66
C TYR A 219 -36.29 15.77 10.10
#